data_AF-A0A536J5T3-F1
#
_entry.id   AF-A0A536J5T3-F1
#
_cell.length_a   1.000
_cell.length_b   1.000
_cell.length_c   1.000
_cell.angle_alpha   90.00
_cell.angle_beta   90.00
_cell.angle_gamma   90.00
#
_symmetry.space_group_name_H-M   'P 1'
#
loop_
_entity.id
_entity.type
_entity.pdbx_description
1 polymer ?
#
loop_
_entity_poly.entity_id
_entity_poly.type
_entity_poly.pdbx_seq_one_letter_code
_entity_poly.pdbx_strand_id
1 'polypeptide(L)' 'MHADDNPLLFRTPPTILDVALEAGVSKSTVSNVVRDATGVSEATRRRVREAIER' A
#
# COMPACT_ATOMS: atom_id res chain seq x y z
N MET A 1 -25.33 26.17 -12.62
CA MET A 1 -25.78 24.78 -12.80
C MET A 1 -24.65 24.06 -13.53
N HIS A 2 -23.79 23.23 -12.95
CA HIS A 2 -23.49 22.91 -11.55
C HIS A 2 -21.96 22.99 -11.39
N ALA A 3 -21.53 23.36 -10.19
CA ALA A 3 -20.14 23.35 -9.77
C ALA A 3 -19.79 21.91 -9.37
N ASP A 4 -19.07 21.19 -10.24
CA ASP A 4 -18.57 19.84 -9.94
C ASP A 4 -17.12 19.66 -10.42
N ASP A 5 -16.31 20.72 -10.43
CA ASP A 5 -14.86 20.59 -10.32
C ASP A 5 -14.55 20.35 -8.84
N ASN A 6 -14.73 19.11 -8.38
CA ASN A 6 -14.30 18.68 -7.06
C ASN A 6 -12.81 18.29 -7.14
N PRO A 7 -11.86 19.11 -6.66
CA PRO A 7 -10.43 18.79 -6.68
C PRO A 7 -10.05 17.60 -5.79
N LEU A 8 -11.00 16.98 -5.09
CA LEU A 8 -10.79 15.80 -4.25
C LEU A 8 -10.94 14.47 -4.99
N LEU A 9 -11.27 14.45 -6.29
CA LEU A 9 -11.79 13.24 -6.91
C LEU A 9 -10.83 12.09 -7.22
N PHE A 10 -9.49 12.21 -7.19
CA PHE A 10 -8.66 11.06 -7.58
C PHE A 10 -7.36 10.87 -6.80
N ARG A 11 -7.44 10.81 -5.47
CA ARG A 11 -6.46 10.00 -4.72
C ARG A 11 -7.01 8.59 -4.58
N THR A 12 -6.89 7.79 -5.64
CA THR A 12 -7.16 6.36 -5.56
C THR A 12 -6.22 5.77 -4.50
N PRO A 13 -6.72 5.06 -3.48
CA PRO A 13 -5.84 4.42 -2.51
C PRO A 13 -4.89 3.46 -3.23
N PRO A 14 -3.61 3.38 -2.80
CA PRO A 14 -2.64 2.50 -3.43
C PRO A 14 -3.14 1.06 -3.38
N THR A 15 -3.03 0.37 -4.52
CA THR A 15 -3.38 -1.05 -4.58
C THR A 15 -2.29 -1.88 -3.90
N ILE A 16 -2.61 -3.14 -3.59
CA ILE A 16 -1.61 -4.08 -3.05
C ILE A 16 -0.41 -4.28 -3.99
N LEU A 17 -0.58 -4.06 -5.30
CA LEU A 17 0.51 -4.15 -6.27
C LEU A 17 1.39 -2.91 -6.22
N ASP A 18 0.81 -1.73 -6.03
CA ASP A 18 1.55 -0.47 -5.88
C ASP A 18 2.42 -0.53 -4.62
N VAL A 19 1.83 -0.97 -3.49
CA VAL A 19 2.56 -1.20 -2.24
C VAL A 19 3.69 -2.22 -2.41
N ALA A 20 3.46 -3.30 -3.15
CA ALA A 20 4.47 -4.32 -3.39
C ALA A 20 5.65 -3.77 -4.22
N LEU A 21 5.34 -3.00 -5.26
CA LEU A 21 6.33 -2.35 -6.12
C LEU A 21 7.17 -1.35 -5.33
N GLU A 22 6.53 -0.48 -4.55
CA GLU A 22 7.21 0.54 -3.75
C GLU A 22 8.07 -0.06 -2.63
N ALA A 23 7.57 -1.07 -1.92
CA ALA A 23 8.34 -1.75 -0.88
C ALA A 23 9.43 -2.70 -1.41
N GLY A 24 9.47 -2.95 -2.72
CA GLY A 24 10.42 -3.85 -3.37
C GLY A 24 10.21 -5.31 -2.98
N VAL A 25 8.95 -5.76 -2.89
CA VAL A 25 8.58 -7.11 -2.46
C VAL A 25 7.49 -7.71 -3.35
N SER A 26 7.16 -8.99 -3.13
CA SER A 26 6.05 -9.63 -3.83
C SER A 26 4.69 -9.23 -3.24
N LYS A 27 3.62 -9.30 -4.04
CA LYS A 27 2.23 -9.20 -3.56
C LYS A 27 1.96 -10.14 -2.37
N SER A 28 2.46 -11.38 -2.44
CA SER A 28 2.30 -12.38 -1.38
C SER A 28 2.99 -11.95 -0.08
N THR A 29 4.14 -11.27 -0.18
CA THR A 29 4.83 -10.67 0.97
C THR A 29 3.99 -9.57 1.62
N VAL A 30 3.38 -8.69 0.81
CA VAL A 30 2.45 -7.67 1.33
C VAL A 30 1.25 -8.33 2.01
N SER A 31 0.67 -9.37 1.39
CA SER A 31 -0.43 -10.15 1.99
C SER A 31 -0.03 -10.81 3.32
N ASN A 32 1.20 -11.30 3.45
CA ASN A 32 1.72 -11.83 4.71
C ASN A 32 1.85 -10.73 5.77
N VAL A 33 2.31 -9.53 5.39
CA VAL A 33 2.41 -8.39 6.32
C VAL A 33 1.03 -7.94 6.82
N VAL A 34 0.06 -7.77 5.92
CA VAL A 34 -1.32 -7.35 6.24
C VAL A 34 -2.03 -8.35 7.15
N ARG A 35 -1.79 -9.64 6.95
CA ARG A 35 -2.33 -10.73 7.80
C ARG A 35 -1.53 -10.98 9.07
N ASP A 36 -0.49 -10.20 9.30
CA ASP A 36 0.45 -10.36 10.41
C ASP A 36 1.09 -11.76 10.50
N ALA A 37 1.34 -12.39 9.35
CA ALA A 37 1.89 -13.73 9.30
C ALA A 37 3.33 -13.81 9.84
N THR A 38 3.62 -14.86 10.60
CA THR A 38 4.98 -15.19 11.05
C THR A 38 5.86 -15.58 9.85
N GLY A 39 7.05 -14.99 9.73
CA GLY A 39 8.01 -15.30 8.66
C GLY A 39 8.36 -14.13 7.74
N VAL A 40 7.78 -12.95 7.95
CA VAL A 40 8.26 -11.71 7.35
C VAL A 40 9.19 -11.00 8.33
N SER A 41 10.39 -10.62 7.88
CA SER A 41 11.31 -9.88 8.75
C SER A 41 10.75 -8.50 9.12
N GLU A 42 11.09 -8.02 10.30
CA GLU A 42 10.68 -6.68 10.77
C GLU A 42 11.13 -5.56 9.81
N ALA A 43 12.31 -5.71 9.20
CA ALA A 43 12.79 -4.77 8.18
C ALA A 43 11.89 -4.73 6.93
N THR A 44 11.33 -5.87 6.52
CA THR A 44 10.38 -5.94 5.40
C THR A 44 9.00 -5.42 5.80
N ARG A 45 8.55 -5.77 7.01
CA ARG A 45 7.28 -5.28 7.58
C ARG A 45 7.27 -3.75 7.65
N ARG A 46 8.37 -3.14 8.10
CA ARG A 46 8.53 -1.69 8.15
C ARG A 46 8.42 -1.05 6.76
N ARG A 47 9.17 -1.55 5.76
CA ARG A 47 9.10 -1.04 4.37
C ARG A 47 7.71 -1.11 3.77
N VAL A 48 6.98 -2.21 4.02
CA VAL A 48 5.60 -2.37 3.53
C VAL A 48 4.66 -1.39 4.23
N ARG A 49 4.80 -1.15 5.53
CA ARG A 49 3.97 -0.15 6.24
C ARG A 49 4.24 1.27 5.74
N GLU A 50 5.52 1.62 5.55
CA GLU A 50 5.91 2.92 4.99
C GLU A 50 5.32 3.15 3.59
N ALA A 51 5.22 2.10 2.76
CA ALA A 51 4.61 2.17 1.44
C ALA A 51 3.07 2.25 1.47
N ILE A 52 2.42 1.80 2.55
CA ILE A 52 0.96 1.90 2.72
C ILE A 52 0.55 3.33 3.13
N GLU A 53 1.41 4.03 3.87
CA GLU A 53 1.13 5.36 4.41
C GLU A 53 1.38 6.52 3.42
N ARG A 54 1.91 6.23 2.23
CA ARG A 54 2.20 7.21 1.17
C ARG A 54 1.03 7.40 0.21
#